data_AF-A0A4R0ZJX3-F1
#
_entry.id   AF-A0A4R0ZJX3-F1
#
_cell.length_a   1.000
_cell.length_b   1.000
_cell.length_c   1.000
_cell.angle_alpha   90.00
_cell.angle_beta   90.00
_cell.angle_gamma   90.00
#
_symmetry.space_group_name_H-M   'P 1'
#
loop_
_entity.id
_entity.type
_entity.pdbx_description
1 polymer ?
#
loop_
_entity_poly.entity_id
_entity_poly.type
_entity_poly.pdbx_seq_one_letter_code
_entity_poly.pdbx_strand_id
1 'polypeptide(L)'
;MIPTKKEIILFLLIAFGFSWLAWWGLYMWTGLPIQVIVVIGAFGPSLAGSYMAFRENGWLGVKTLWKRGFEWKMPVRYYAFGLLFLPALFLIAYWWSDADGASLLERPWLVVPYFLYMLFLGGTIQEEYGWRGYLLDAFQLKVTPVKASLFVGVIWAGWHIPLFFMEGTGQSLIPFWAYGSAILAFTFIISWLYNVTTMNLWSVFLLHTMFNVSFTLVPLIEPGAFPIGFLHLTLLLLTTAIILVWQTHGHLGYDHLEQLEAVEGSHQANVTPHRDAGKD
;
A
#
# COMPACT_ATOMS: atom_id res chain seq x y z
N MET A 1 16.64 -5.18 13.28
CA MET A 1 16.46 -6.62 13.63
C MET A 1 15.70 -7.30 12.49
N ILE A 2 16.11 -8.49 12.04
CA ILE A 2 15.33 -9.27 11.05
C ILE A 2 14.12 -9.87 11.79
N PRO A 3 12.86 -9.56 11.41
CA PRO A 3 11.69 -10.05 12.14
C PRO A 3 11.63 -11.58 12.14
N THR A 4 11.14 -12.19 13.20
CA THR A 4 10.89 -13.63 13.31
C THR A 4 9.56 -14.02 12.66
N LYS A 5 9.31 -15.33 12.48
CA LYS A 5 7.99 -15.80 12.02
C LYS A 5 6.86 -15.41 12.99
N LYS A 6 7.13 -15.43 14.30
CA LYS A 6 6.17 -15.06 15.35
C LYS A 6 5.77 -13.58 15.25
N GLU A 7 6.72 -12.72 14.91
CA GLU A 7 6.47 -11.28 14.74
C GLU A 7 5.64 -10.97 13.49
N ILE A 8 5.87 -11.68 12.39
CA ILE A 8 5.00 -11.59 11.21
C ILE A 8 3.58 -12.04 11.55
N ILE A 9 3.42 -13.17 12.25
CA ILE A 9 2.09 -13.65 12.68
C ILE A 9 1.41 -12.62 13.58
N LEU A 10 2.13 -12.05 14.54
CA LEU A 10 1.57 -11.02 15.43
C LEU A 10 1.12 -9.77 14.66
N PHE A 11 1.94 -9.30 13.72
CA PHE A 11 1.56 -8.21 12.82
C PHE A 11 0.25 -8.52 12.10
N LEU A 12 0.13 -9.72 11.50
CA LEU A 12 -1.07 -10.11 10.76
C LEU A 12 -2.30 -10.24 11.66
N LEU A 13 -2.15 -10.78 12.87
CA LEU A 13 -3.24 -10.88 13.85
C LEU A 13 -3.77 -9.50 14.25
N ILE A 14 -2.89 -8.52 14.43
CA ILE A 14 -3.31 -7.15 14.76
C ILE A 14 -3.95 -6.49 13.54
N ALA A 15 -3.33 -6.58 12.36
CA ALA A 15 -3.81 -5.94 11.14
C ALA A 15 -5.19 -6.47 10.74
N PHE A 16 -5.35 -7.79 10.64
CA PHE A 16 -6.62 -8.43 10.29
C PHE A 16 -7.62 -8.34 11.43
N GLY A 17 -7.18 -8.66 12.66
CA GLY A 17 -8.06 -8.66 13.83
C GLY A 17 -8.71 -7.29 14.05
N PHE A 18 -7.93 -6.21 14.04
CA PHE A 18 -8.48 -4.86 14.17
C PHE A 18 -9.44 -4.52 13.01
N SER A 19 -9.00 -4.72 11.77
CA SER A 19 -9.76 -4.27 10.59
C SER A 19 -11.06 -5.04 10.44
N TRP A 20 -11.01 -6.37 10.57
CA TRP A 20 -12.18 -7.22 10.39
C TRP A 20 -13.18 -7.04 11.53
N LEU A 21 -12.72 -6.90 12.78
CA LEU A 21 -13.61 -6.59 13.91
C LEU A 21 -14.25 -5.21 13.76
N ALA A 22 -13.49 -4.20 13.35
CA ALA A 22 -14.02 -2.85 13.12
C ALA A 22 -15.03 -2.84 11.96
N TRP A 23 -14.67 -3.38 10.80
CA TRP A 23 -15.56 -3.41 9.65
C TRP A 23 -16.82 -4.22 9.91
N TRP A 24 -16.67 -5.50 10.25
CA TRP A 24 -17.81 -6.39 10.41
C TRP A 24 -18.64 -6.05 11.64
N GLY A 25 -17.98 -5.76 12.77
CA GLY A 25 -18.66 -5.41 14.00
C GLY A 25 -19.46 -4.12 13.89
N LEU A 26 -18.86 -3.05 13.34
CA LEU A 26 -19.59 -1.79 13.15
C LEU A 26 -20.69 -1.94 12.10
N TYR A 27 -20.46 -2.68 11.02
CA TYR A 27 -21.46 -2.89 9.98
C TYR A 27 -22.70 -3.65 10.48
N MET A 28 -22.51 -4.71 11.28
CA MET A 28 -23.60 -5.55 11.76
C MET A 28 -24.36 -4.96 12.94
N TRP A 29 -23.69 -4.17 13.80
CA TRP A 29 -24.23 -3.75 15.10
C TRP A 29 -24.44 -2.25 15.24
N THR A 30 -24.15 -1.46 14.20
CA THR A 30 -24.39 -0.01 14.20
C THR A 30 -25.14 0.43 12.95
N GLY A 31 -25.64 1.67 12.95
CA GLY A 31 -26.19 2.33 11.77
C GLY A 31 -25.26 3.40 11.18
N LEU A 32 -23.95 3.27 11.40
CA LEU A 32 -22.98 4.26 10.92
C LEU A 32 -22.91 4.26 9.39
N PRO A 33 -22.61 5.41 8.75
CA PRO A 33 -22.37 5.46 7.32
C PRO A 33 -21.24 4.51 6.91
N ILE A 34 -21.41 3.79 5.80
CA ILE A 34 -20.45 2.77 5.33
C ILE A 34 -19.03 3.35 5.18
N GLN A 35 -18.91 4.58 4.71
CA GLN A 35 -17.61 5.25 4.54
C GLN A 35 -16.89 5.43 5.88
N VAL A 36 -17.60 5.77 6.95
CA VAL A 36 -17.01 5.91 8.30
C VAL A 36 -16.49 4.57 8.79
N ILE A 37 -17.25 3.50 8.58
CA ILE A 37 -16.86 2.14 8.95
C ILE A 37 -15.58 1.73 8.21
N VAL A 38 -15.55 1.93 6.89
CA VAL A 38 -14.38 1.59 6.05
C VAL A 38 -13.13 2.35 6.52
N VAL A 39 -13.25 3.67 6.74
CA VAL A 39 -12.16 4.53 7.24
C VAL A 39 -11.58 4.01 8.56
N ILE A 40 -12.43 3.62 9.51
CA ILE A 40 -11.97 3.14 10.82
C ILE A 40 -11.19 1.83 10.66
N GLY A 41 -11.76 0.82 10.01
CA GLY A 41 -11.09 -0.47 9.88
C GLY A 41 -9.83 -0.42 9.01
N ALA A 42 -9.72 0.53 8.08
CA ALA A 42 -8.54 0.68 7.23
C ALA A 42 -7.24 0.92 8.02
N PHE A 43 -7.30 1.41 9.26
CA PHE A 43 -6.11 1.68 10.09
C PHE A 43 -5.39 0.42 10.63
N GLY A 44 -5.97 -0.78 10.48
CA GLY A 44 -5.39 -1.99 11.07
C GLY A 44 -3.93 -2.26 10.69
N PRO A 45 -3.51 -2.18 9.41
CA PRO A 45 -2.13 -2.43 9.02
C PRO A 45 -1.16 -1.41 9.61
N SER A 46 -1.47 -0.12 9.60
CA SER A 46 -0.58 0.91 10.19
C SER A 46 -0.57 0.87 11.71
N LEU A 47 -1.66 0.46 12.35
CA LEU A 47 -1.68 0.14 13.78
C LEU A 47 -0.74 -1.03 14.09
N ALA A 48 -0.80 -2.10 13.29
CA ALA A 48 0.09 -3.24 13.43
C ALA A 48 1.56 -2.84 13.21
N GLY A 49 1.88 -2.09 12.15
CA GLY A 49 3.23 -1.60 11.87
C GLY A 49 3.77 -0.71 12.99
N SER A 50 2.95 0.20 13.50
CA SER A 50 3.30 1.06 14.64
C SER A 50 3.55 0.25 15.91
N TYR A 51 2.72 -0.76 16.18
CA TYR A 51 2.91 -1.63 17.34
C TYR A 51 4.20 -2.47 17.23
N MET A 52 4.50 -3.00 16.04
CA MET A 52 5.76 -3.72 15.84
C MET A 52 6.98 -2.81 15.99
N ALA A 53 6.94 -1.60 15.42
CA ALA A 53 7.98 -0.59 15.62
C ALA A 53 8.14 -0.21 17.10
N PHE A 54 7.04 -0.14 17.85
CA PHE A 54 7.07 0.06 19.30
C PHE A 54 7.75 -1.10 20.04
N ARG A 55 7.53 -2.34 19.64
CA ARG A 55 8.19 -3.50 20.26
C ARG A 55 9.70 -3.53 19.99
N GLU A 56 10.14 -3.00 18.86
CA GLU A 56 11.55 -2.96 18.49
C GLU A 56 12.34 -1.89 19.26
N ASN A 57 11.81 -0.66 19.38
CA ASN A 57 12.54 0.45 20.00
C ASN A 57 11.64 1.48 20.71
N GLY A 58 10.53 1.01 21.31
CA GLY A 58 9.56 1.85 22.00
C GLY A 58 9.01 2.98 21.11
N TRP A 59 8.69 4.12 21.72
CA TRP A 59 8.20 5.29 20.97
C TRP A 59 9.19 5.85 19.96
N LEU A 60 10.50 5.61 20.13
CA LEU A 60 11.49 6.01 19.14
C LEU A 60 11.31 5.20 17.84
N GLY A 61 11.05 3.89 17.93
CA GLY A 61 10.75 3.06 16.77
C GLY A 61 9.54 3.55 15.99
N VAL A 62 8.45 3.91 16.69
CA VAL A 62 7.26 4.48 16.03
C VAL A 62 7.57 5.81 15.37
N LYS A 63 8.27 6.72 16.06
CA LYS A 63 8.68 8.01 15.47
C LYS A 63 9.53 7.81 14.22
N THR A 64 10.46 6.86 14.24
CA THR A 64 11.30 6.52 13.09
C THR A 64 10.46 6.01 11.93
N LEU A 65 9.53 5.07 12.16
CA LEU A 65 8.62 4.57 11.12
C LEU A 65 7.81 5.71 10.49
N TRP A 66 7.18 6.55 11.32
CA TRP A 66 6.31 7.62 10.83
C TRP A 66 7.09 8.73 10.11
N LYS A 67 8.31 9.03 10.55
CA LYS A 67 9.21 10.00 9.91
C LYS A 67 9.53 9.63 8.45
N ARG A 68 9.62 8.33 8.12
CA ARG A 68 9.85 7.86 6.74
C ARG A 68 8.79 8.37 5.75
N GLY A 69 7.55 8.54 6.22
CA GLY A 69 6.47 9.11 5.40
C GLY A 69 6.63 10.61 5.11
N PHE A 70 7.62 11.29 5.71
CA PHE A 70 7.96 12.68 5.40
C PHE A 70 9.28 12.80 4.63
N GLU A 71 9.93 11.69 4.32
CA GLU A 71 11.18 11.66 3.54
C GLU A 71 10.84 11.71 2.04
N TRP A 72 10.37 12.87 1.58
CA TRP A 72 9.82 12.99 0.25
C TRP A 72 10.86 13.02 -0.87
N LYS A 73 12.15 13.24 -0.59
CA LYS A 73 13.20 13.46 -1.60
C LYS A 73 13.45 12.21 -2.45
N MET A 74 13.24 12.32 -3.76
CA MET A 74 13.58 11.30 -4.76
C MET A 74 13.80 11.94 -6.14
N PRO A 75 14.35 11.22 -7.13
CA PRO A 75 14.46 11.75 -8.50
C PRO A 75 13.11 12.14 -9.11
N VAL A 76 13.06 13.26 -9.86
CA VAL A 76 11.81 13.86 -10.39
C VAL A 76 10.92 12.87 -11.17
N ARG A 77 11.56 11.95 -11.91
CA ARG A 77 10.88 10.91 -12.70
C ARG A 77 9.94 10.03 -11.87
N TYR A 78 10.24 9.82 -10.58
CA TYR A 78 9.40 8.99 -9.71
C TYR A 78 8.21 9.75 -9.13
N TYR A 79 8.28 11.08 -9.00
CA TYR A 79 7.05 11.86 -8.76
C TYR A 79 6.14 11.83 -9.98
N ALA A 80 6.70 12.01 -11.18
CA ALA A 80 5.92 11.94 -12.41
C ALA A 80 5.26 10.55 -12.55
N PHE A 81 6.01 9.47 -12.30
CA PHE A 81 5.46 8.12 -12.28
C PHE A 81 4.37 7.97 -11.21
N GLY A 82 4.65 8.33 -9.96
CA GLY A 82 3.69 8.23 -8.85
C GLY A 82 2.40 9.01 -9.08
N LEU A 83 2.48 10.16 -9.76
CA LEU A 83 1.33 11.04 -10.00
C LEU A 83 0.54 10.71 -11.27
N LEU A 84 1.21 10.26 -12.34
CA LEU A 84 0.59 10.17 -13.66
C LEU A 84 0.34 8.74 -14.14
N PHE A 85 1.07 7.76 -13.62
CA PHE A 85 1.01 6.39 -14.13
C PHE A 85 -0.39 5.75 -13.95
N LEU A 86 -0.96 5.83 -12.74
CA LEU A 86 -2.28 5.23 -12.48
C LEU A 86 -3.40 5.96 -13.22
N PRO A 87 -3.51 7.30 -13.18
CA PRO A 87 -4.50 8.01 -13.99
C PRO A 87 -4.45 7.62 -15.48
N ALA A 88 -3.25 7.49 -16.05
CA ALA A 88 -3.09 7.06 -17.43
C ALA A 88 -3.64 5.64 -17.65
N LEU A 89 -3.32 4.66 -16.80
CA LEU A 89 -3.85 3.30 -16.93
C LEU A 89 -5.37 3.24 -16.77
N PHE A 90 -5.92 3.99 -15.81
CA PHE A 90 -7.38 4.08 -15.63
C PHE A 90 -8.06 4.68 -16.84
N LEU A 91 -7.50 5.74 -17.43
CA LEU A 91 -8.05 6.35 -18.64
C LEU A 91 -7.93 5.44 -19.86
N ILE A 92 -6.82 4.71 -20.03
CA ILE A 92 -6.69 3.69 -21.10
C ILE A 92 -7.77 2.61 -20.94
N ALA A 93 -7.98 2.10 -19.72
CA ALA A 93 -9.03 1.13 -19.46
C ALA A 93 -10.42 1.69 -19.76
N TYR A 94 -10.69 2.93 -19.35
CA TYR A 94 -11.93 3.66 -19.58
C TYR A 94 -12.25 3.79 -21.07
N TRP A 95 -11.29 4.24 -21.88
CA TRP A 95 -11.48 4.35 -23.34
C TRP A 95 -11.59 2.99 -24.02
N TRP A 96 -10.87 1.98 -23.52
CA TRP A 96 -10.96 0.63 -24.07
C TRP A 96 -12.30 -0.05 -23.75
N SER A 97 -12.95 0.32 -22.65
CA SER A 97 -14.28 -0.20 -22.31
C SER A 97 -15.45 0.64 -22.84
N ASP A 98 -15.20 1.65 -23.67
CA ASP A 98 -16.22 2.62 -24.11
C ASP A 98 -17.03 3.22 -22.94
N ALA A 99 -16.37 3.43 -21.79
CA ALA A 99 -17.01 4.01 -20.61
C ALA A 99 -17.24 5.52 -20.76
N ASP A 100 -18.14 6.09 -19.96
CA ASP A 100 -18.49 7.51 -19.96
C ASP A 100 -18.38 8.15 -18.55
N GLY A 101 -18.48 9.49 -18.49
CA GLY A 101 -18.58 10.21 -17.21
C GLY A 101 -17.29 10.27 -16.37
N ALA A 102 -16.11 10.21 -16.98
CA ALA A 102 -14.83 10.39 -16.27
C ALA A 102 -14.71 11.80 -15.67
N SER A 103 -15.04 11.92 -14.37
CA SER A 103 -14.91 13.16 -13.58
C SER A 103 -13.48 13.70 -13.57
N LEU A 104 -12.46 12.84 -13.73
CA LEU A 104 -11.08 13.27 -13.87
C LEU A 104 -10.88 14.23 -15.07
N LEU A 105 -11.58 13.97 -16.18
CA LEU A 105 -11.50 14.77 -17.40
C LEU A 105 -12.42 16.00 -17.34
N GLU A 106 -13.63 15.82 -16.81
CA GLU A 106 -14.64 16.88 -16.74
C GLU A 106 -14.38 17.90 -15.62
N ARG A 107 -13.84 17.42 -14.50
CA ARG A 107 -13.68 18.18 -13.25
C ARG A 107 -12.30 17.93 -12.63
N PRO A 108 -11.20 18.24 -13.34
CA PRO A 108 -9.83 17.94 -12.88
C PRO A 108 -9.47 18.62 -11.56
N TRP A 109 -10.14 19.71 -11.17
CA TRP A 109 -9.97 20.35 -9.87
C TRP A 109 -10.35 19.45 -8.68
N LEU A 110 -11.12 18.38 -8.90
CA LEU A 110 -11.43 17.38 -7.87
C LEU A 110 -10.22 16.51 -7.49
N VAL A 111 -9.17 16.45 -8.32
CA VAL A 111 -7.97 15.65 -8.02
C VAL A 111 -7.36 16.04 -6.68
N VAL A 112 -7.22 17.34 -6.40
CA VAL A 112 -6.59 17.82 -5.16
C VAL A 112 -7.37 17.43 -3.88
N PRO A 113 -8.67 17.72 -3.73
CA PRO A 113 -9.41 17.32 -2.54
C PRO A 113 -9.49 15.79 -2.39
N TYR A 114 -9.67 15.03 -3.48
CA TYR A 114 -9.63 13.57 -3.39
C TYR A 114 -8.25 13.05 -3.05
N PHE A 115 -7.18 13.65 -3.57
CA PHE A 115 -5.82 13.27 -3.21
C PHE A 115 -5.59 13.41 -1.71
N LEU A 116 -5.95 14.56 -1.12
CA LEU A 116 -5.81 14.77 0.32
C LEU A 116 -6.67 13.77 1.11
N TYR A 117 -7.93 13.58 0.72
CA TYR A 117 -8.79 12.61 1.38
C TYR A 117 -8.23 11.18 1.30
N MET A 118 -7.81 10.72 0.12
CA MET A 118 -7.28 9.37 -0.09
C MET A 118 -5.94 9.14 0.61
N LEU A 119 -5.09 10.18 0.66
CA LEU A 119 -3.82 10.13 1.37
C LEU A 119 -4.02 9.86 2.87
N PHE A 120 -4.92 10.60 3.52
CA PHE A 120 -5.08 10.55 4.98
C PHE A 120 -6.15 9.56 5.46
N LEU A 121 -7.25 9.43 4.74
CA LEU A 121 -8.47 8.73 5.20
C LEU A 121 -9.03 7.71 4.19
N GLY A 122 -8.50 7.64 2.98
CA GLY A 122 -8.98 6.71 1.94
C GLY A 122 -8.00 5.61 1.58
N GLY A 123 -7.23 5.11 2.55
CA GLY A 123 -6.45 3.87 2.46
C GLY A 123 -4.94 4.05 2.46
N THR A 124 -4.39 5.18 1.99
CA THR A 124 -2.93 5.26 1.80
C THR A 124 -2.14 5.25 3.11
N ILE A 125 -2.21 6.31 3.93
CA ILE A 125 -1.48 6.35 5.22
C ILE A 125 -2.00 5.27 6.17
N GLN A 126 -3.29 4.95 6.10
CA GLN A 126 -3.94 3.93 6.93
C GLN A 126 -3.35 2.54 6.73
N GLU A 127 -2.87 2.23 5.53
CA GLU A 127 -2.40 0.90 5.18
C GLU A 127 -0.88 0.81 5.04
N GLU A 128 -0.24 1.82 4.42
CA GLU A 128 1.10 1.67 3.87
C GLU A 128 2.23 1.69 4.91
N TYR A 129 2.03 2.29 6.09
CA TYR A 129 2.99 2.13 7.19
C TYR A 129 3.05 0.68 7.70
N GLY A 130 1.98 -0.09 7.52
CA GLY A 130 1.97 -1.53 7.80
C GLY A 130 2.54 -2.35 6.65
N TRP A 131 1.99 -2.18 5.44
CA TRP A 131 2.31 -3.06 4.32
C TRP A 131 3.72 -2.87 3.78
N ARG A 132 4.14 -1.64 3.46
CA ARG A 132 5.50 -1.37 2.98
C ARG A 132 6.41 -0.84 4.05
N GLY A 133 5.87 -0.12 5.03
CA GLY A 133 6.66 0.36 6.18
C GLY A 133 7.15 -0.73 7.14
N TYR A 134 6.56 -1.93 7.11
CA TYR A 134 6.98 -3.06 7.95
C TYR A 134 6.96 -4.41 7.23
N LEU A 135 5.82 -4.85 6.69
CA LEU A 135 5.67 -6.24 6.23
C LEU A 135 6.51 -6.57 4.99
N LEU A 136 6.56 -5.68 4.00
CA LEU A 136 7.39 -5.85 2.80
C LEU A 136 8.88 -5.88 3.19
N ASP A 137 9.33 -4.91 3.97
CA ASP A 137 10.71 -4.84 4.50
C ASP A 137 11.08 -6.17 5.18
N ALA A 138 10.20 -6.68 6.06
CA ALA A 138 10.40 -7.93 6.77
C ALA A 138 10.53 -9.16 5.86
N PHE A 139 9.81 -9.20 4.73
CA PHE A 139 9.89 -10.30 3.77
C PHE A 139 11.09 -10.17 2.84
N GLN A 140 11.44 -8.96 2.37
CA GLN A 140 12.57 -8.74 1.47
C GLN A 140 13.92 -9.08 2.12
N LEU A 141 14.00 -9.09 3.45
CA LEU A 141 15.16 -9.57 4.21
C LEU A 141 15.32 -11.11 4.20
N LYS A 142 14.30 -11.88 3.78
CA LYS A 142 14.27 -13.35 3.92
C LYS A 142 14.07 -14.10 2.62
N VAL A 143 13.40 -13.48 1.66
CA VAL A 143 13.03 -14.09 0.38
C VAL A 143 13.25 -13.10 -0.74
N THR A 144 13.23 -13.59 -1.98
CA THR A 144 13.41 -12.72 -3.15
C THR A 144 12.31 -11.64 -3.23
N PRO A 145 12.59 -10.46 -3.82
CA PRO A 145 11.63 -9.36 -3.94
C PRO A 145 10.30 -9.75 -4.60
N VAL A 146 10.36 -10.65 -5.60
CA VAL A 146 9.18 -11.25 -6.23
C VAL A 146 8.35 -12.07 -5.23
N LYS A 147 8.99 -12.93 -4.42
CA LYS A 147 8.30 -13.73 -3.39
C LYS A 147 7.74 -12.84 -2.28
N ALA A 148 8.49 -11.84 -1.85
CA ALA A 148 8.04 -10.86 -0.87
C ALA A 148 6.79 -10.11 -1.38
N SER A 149 6.83 -9.61 -2.62
CA SER A 149 5.69 -8.92 -3.25
C SER A 149 4.49 -9.83 -3.43
N LEU A 150 4.69 -11.09 -3.82
CA LEU A 150 3.62 -12.09 -3.91
C LEU A 150 2.94 -12.32 -2.56
N PHE A 151 3.72 -12.54 -1.49
CA PHE A 151 3.16 -12.76 -0.15
C PHE A 151 2.41 -11.53 0.36
N VAL A 152 2.99 -10.34 0.24
CA VAL A 152 2.32 -9.08 0.64
C VAL A 152 1.04 -8.88 -0.18
N GLY A 153 1.07 -9.13 -1.49
CA GLY A 153 -0.11 -8.94 -2.35
C GLY A 153 -1.26 -9.89 -2.02
N VAL A 154 -0.96 -11.17 -1.76
CA VAL A 154 -1.97 -12.15 -1.33
C VAL A 154 -2.55 -11.80 0.04
N ILE A 155 -1.70 -11.42 0.99
CA ILE A 155 -2.12 -10.96 2.32
C ILE A 155 -3.02 -9.73 2.19
N TRP A 156 -2.60 -8.75 1.39
CA TRP A 156 -3.33 -7.51 1.21
C TRP A 156 -4.67 -7.73 0.49
N ALA A 157 -4.74 -8.60 -0.52
CA ALA A 157 -5.99 -8.98 -1.15
C ALA A 157 -6.93 -9.69 -0.16
N GLY A 158 -6.41 -10.63 0.63
CA GLY A 158 -7.17 -11.34 1.67
C GLY A 158 -7.69 -10.41 2.76
N TRP A 159 -6.95 -9.36 3.11
CA TRP A 159 -7.36 -8.38 4.11
C TRP A 159 -8.67 -7.68 3.73
N HIS A 160 -8.93 -7.44 2.44
CA HIS A 160 -10.14 -6.78 1.94
C HIS A 160 -11.42 -7.64 1.95
N ILE A 161 -11.33 -8.94 2.23
CA ILE A 161 -12.45 -9.90 2.09
C ILE A 161 -13.77 -9.41 2.73
N PRO A 162 -13.79 -8.85 3.97
CA PRO A 162 -15.06 -8.41 4.57
C PRO A 162 -15.81 -7.37 3.74
N LEU A 163 -15.10 -6.48 3.03
CA LEU A 163 -15.72 -5.41 2.26
C LEU A 163 -16.62 -5.94 1.14
N PHE A 164 -16.31 -7.12 0.58
CA PHE A 164 -17.13 -7.75 -0.45
C PHE A 164 -18.52 -8.18 0.05
N PHE A 165 -18.70 -8.29 1.37
CA PHE A 165 -19.97 -8.65 2.00
C PHE A 165 -20.67 -7.46 2.66
N MET A 166 -20.14 -6.25 2.48
CA MET A 166 -20.67 -5.01 3.04
C MET A 166 -21.24 -4.14 1.92
N GLU A 167 -22.57 -4.00 1.91
CA GLU A 167 -23.28 -3.22 0.91
C GLU A 167 -22.86 -1.73 0.99
N GLY A 168 -22.71 -1.10 -0.17
CA GLY A 168 -22.28 0.30 -0.28
C GLY A 168 -20.76 0.49 -0.35
N THR A 169 -19.97 -0.59 -0.34
CA THR A 169 -18.54 -0.53 -0.66
C THR A 169 -18.31 -0.66 -2.17
N GLY A 170 -17.17 -0.16 -2.68
CA GLY A 170 -16.79 -0.39 -4.07
C GLY A 170 -16.47 -1.86 -4.35
N GLN A 171 -15.92 -2.56 -3.36
CA GLN A 171 -15.53 -3.96 -3.43
C GLN A 171 -16.74 -4.89 -3.63
N SER A 172 -17.89 -4.59 -3.02
CA SER A 172 -19.10 -5.41 -3.21
C SER A 172 -19.64 -5.42 -4.64
N LEU A 173 -19.15 -4.52 -5.51
CA LEU A 173 -19.52 -4.43 -6.93
C LEU A 173 -18.57 -5.20 -7.87
N ILE A 174 -17.48 -5.76 -7.35
CA ILE A 174 -16.42 -6.39 -8.15
C ILE A 174 -16.27 -7.85 -7.73
N PRO A 175 -16.12 -8.80 -8.66
CA PRO A 175 -15.73 -10.16 -8.30
C PRO A 175 -14.37 -10.18 -7.58
N PHE A 176 -14.28 -10.90 -6.45
CA PHE A 176 -13.06 -10.97 -5.66
C PHE A 176 -11.82 -11.40 -6.46
N TRP A 177 -11.97 -12.33 -7.41
CA TRP A 177 -10.85 -12.77 -8.24
C TRP A 177 -10.27 -11.63 -9.08
N ALA A 178 -11.11 -10.75 -9.64
CA ALA A 178 -10.66 -9.62 -10.44
C ALA A 178 -9.94 -8.59 -9.57
N TYR A 179 -10.56 -8.23 -8.43
CA TYR A 179 -9.97 -7.30 -7.47
C TYR A 179 -8.66 -7.83 -6.88
N GLY A 180 -8.63 -9.10 -6.47
CA GLY A 180 -7.45 -9.75 -5.92
C GLY A 180 -6.30 -9.80 -6.93
N SER A 181 -6.59 -10.08 -8.21
CA SER A 181 -5.59 -10.00 -9.28
C SER A 181 -5.06 -8.58 -9.49
N ALA A 182 -5.92 -7.56 -9.44
CA ALA A 182 -5.50 -6.16 -9.53
C ALA A 182 -4.61 -5.73 -8.35
N ILE A 183 -4.99 -6.08 -7.11
CA ILE A 183 -4.21 -5.80 -5.90
C ILE A 183 -2.86 -6.52 -5.95
N LEU A 184 -2.83 -7.77 -6.41
CA LEU A 184 -1.59 -8.51 -6.57
C LEU A 184 -0.67 -7.83 -7.58
N ALA A 185 -1.17 -7.51 -8.78
CA ALA A 185 -0.42 -6.82 -9.82
C ALA A 185 0.09 -5.44 -9.32
N PHE A 186 -0.79 -4.68 -8.68
CA PHE A 186 -0.44 -3.39 -8.10
C PHE A 186 0.65 -3.51 -7.03
N THR A 187 0.63 -4.58 -6.23
CA THR A 187 1.69 -4.85 -5.24
C THR A 187 3.06 -4.97 -5.88
N PHE A 188 3.18 -5.63 -7.04
CA PHE A 188 4.46 -5.71 -7.74
C PHE A 188 4.95 -4.33 -8.21
N ILE A 189 4.05 -3.51 -8.74
CA ILE A 189 4.37 -2.18 -9.26
C ILE A 189 4.80 -1.24 -8.12
N ILE A 190 4.06 -1.24 -7.01
CA ILE A 190 4.37 -0.38 -5.87
C ILE A 190 5.62 -0.85 -5.11
N SER A 191 5.86 -2.17 -5.01
CA SER A 191 7.11 -2.72 -4.48
C SER A 191 8.30 -2.33 -5.35
N TRP A 192 8.18 -2.41 -6.67
CA TRP A 192 9.22 -1.96 -7.58
C TRP A 192 9.53 -0.48 -7.37
N LEU A 193 8.51 0.38 -7.36
CA LEU A 193 8.68 1.82 -7.17
C LEU A 193 9.35 2.11 -5.83
N TYR A 194 8.89 1.47 -4.76
CA TYR A 194 9.46 1.58 -3.42
C TYR A 194 10.94 1.20 -3.39
N ASN A 195 11.33 0.10 -4.02
CA ASN A 195 12.71 -0.37 -4.01
C ASN A 195 13.64 0.54 -4.84
N VAL A 196 13.24 0.92 -6.05
CA VAL A 196 14.06 1.80 -6.91
C VAL A 196 14.20 3.23 -6.37
N THR A 197 13.32 3.63 -5.45
CA THR A 197 13.42 4.89 -4.69
C THR A 197 14.10 4.70 -3.34
N THR A 198 14.90 3.64 -3.16
CA THR A 198 15.65 3.38 -1.92
C THR A 198 14.75 3.21 -0.70
N MET A 199 13.64 2.47 -0.87
CA MET A 199 12.63 2.19 0.15
C MET A 199 11.98 3.46 0.70
N ASN A 200 11.75 4.43 -0.20
CA ASN A 200 11.10 5.69 0.11
C ASN A 200 9.58 5.50 0.22
N LEU A 201 9.05 5.69 1.42
CA LEU A 201 7.62 5.47 1.69
C LEU A 201 6.74 6.55 1.02
N TRP A 202 7.26 7.75 0.76
CA TRP A 202 6.52 8.79 0.04
C TRP A 202 6.20 8.39 -1.41
N SER A 203 7.08 7.64 -2.08
CA SER A 203 6.78 7.16 -3.44
C SER A 203 5.60 6.18 -3.46
N VAL A 204 5.49 5.34 -2.43
CA VAL A 204 4.35 4.45 -2.20
C VAL A 204 3.08 5.27 -1.97
N PHE A 205 3.17 6.32 -1.14
CA PHE A 205 2.02 7.18 -0.86
C PHE A 205 1.47 7.85 -2.13
N LEU A 206 2.33 8.44 -2.96
CA LEU A 206 1.89 9.05 -4.23
C LEU A 206 1.16 8.03 -5.10
N LEU A 207 1.76 6.85 -5.31
CA LEU A 207 1.23 5.83 -6.20
C LEU A 207 -0.10 5.24 -5.71
N HIS A 208 -0.19 4.88 -4.42
CA HIS A 208 -1.42 4.34 -3.83
C HIS A 208 -2.51 5.42 -3.76
N THR A 209 -2.20 6.64 -3.35
CA THR A 209 -3.18 7.73 -3.36
C THR A 209 -3.73 7.96 -4.75
N MET A 210 -2.88 7.97 -5.79
CA MET A 210 -3.35 8.13 -7.16
C MET A 210 -4.12 6.92 -7.70
N PHE A 211 -3.86 5.70 -7.21
CA PHE A 211 -4.73 4.56 -7.49
C PHE A 211 -6.15 4.85 -6.98
N ASN A 212 -6.31 5.27 -5.72
CA ASN A 212 -7.61 5.49 -5.10
C ASN A 212 -8.34 6.72 -5.67
N VAL A 213 -7.60 7.79 -5.99
CA VAL A 213 -8.12 8.96 -6.70
C VAL A 213 -8.64 8.55 -8.07
N SER A 214 -7.86 7.79 -8.84
CA SER A 214 -8.26 7.35 -10.19
C SER A 214 -9.45 6.41 -10.14
N PHE A 215 -9.47 5.49 -9.18
CA PHE A 215 -10.60 4.59 -8.92
C PHE A 215 -11.91 5.34 -8.62
N THR A 216 -11.81 6.52 -8.01
CA THR A 216 -12.98 7.35 -7.68
C THR A 216 -13.39 8.27 -8.83
N LEU A 217 -12.43 8.82 -9.58
CA LEU A 217 -12.69 9.85 -10.59
C LEU A 217 -12.81 9.31 -12.02
N VAL A 218 -12.44 8.05 -12.25
CA VAL A 218 -12.59 7.36 -13.54
C VAL A 218 -13.48 6.14 -13.32
N PRO A 219 -14.77 6.21 -13.68
CA PRO A 219 -15.71 5.13 -13.43
C PRO A 219 -15.37 3.94 -14.34
N LEU A 220 -15.03 2.81 -13.74
CA LEU A 220 -14.77 1.55 -14.44
C LEU A 220 -15.73 0.43 -14.01
N ILE A 221 -16.68 0.77 -13.14
CA ILE A 221 -17.62 -0.15 -12.49
C ILE A 221 -18.98 0.51 -12.48
N GLU A 222 -19.98 -0.23 -12.94
CA GLU A 222 -21.38 0.20 -12.94
C GLU A 222 -22.22 -0.80 -12.13
N PRO A 223 -23.07 -0.35 -11.20
CA PRO A 223 -23.95 -1.23 -10.45
C PRO A 223 -24.86 -2.07 -11.37
N GLY A 224 -24.82 -3.39 -11.21
CA GLY A 224 -25.65 -4.32 -11.98
C GLY A 224 -25.09 -4.70 -13.35
N ALA A 225 -23.96 -4.13 -13.78
CA ALA A 225 -23.27 -4.49 -15.01
C ALA A 225 -22.05 -5.37 -14.75
N PHE A 226 -21.58 -6.07 -15.79
CA PHE A 226 -20.30 -6.77 -15.74
C PHE A 226 -19.15 -5.75 -15.76
N PRO A 227 -18.17 -5.79 -14.83
CA PRO A 227 -17.19 -4.72 -14.64
C PRO A 227 -16.04 -4.78 -15.66
N ILE A 228 -16.36 -4.66 -16.95
CA ILE A 228 -15.41 -4.84 -18.05
C ILE A 228 -14.26 -3.81 -18.01
N GLY A 229 -14.54 -2.55 -17.68
CA GLY A 229 -13.51 -1.51 -17.53
C GLY A 229 -12.50 -1.85 -16.44
N PHE A 230 -12.96 -2.38 -15.30
CA PHE A 230 -12.08 -2.83 -14.23
C PHE A 230 -11.23 -4.04 -14.64
N LEU A 231 -11.76 -4.95 -15.48
CA LEU A 231 -10.97 -6.05 -16.03
C LEU A 231 -9.89 -5.58 -17.01
N HIS A 232 -10.18 -4.60 -17.87
CA HIS A 232 -9.17 -3.98 -18.73
C HIS A 232 -8.04 -3.34 -17.90
N LEU A 233 -8.39 -2.61 -16.84
CA LEU A 233 -7.41 -2.09 -15.89
C LEU A 233 -6.58 -3.22 -15.25
N THR A 234 -7.24 -4.29 -14.81
CA THR A 234 -6.57 -5.45 -14.20
C THR A 234 -5.56 -6.07 -15.16
N LEU A 235 -5.90 -6.20 -16.45
CA LEU A 235 -4.99 -6.67 -17.49
C LEU A 235 -3.80 -5.73 -17.66
N LEU A 236 -4.02 -4.41 -17.75
CA LEU A 236 -2.93 -3.42 -17.86
C LEU A 236 -1.96 -3.47 -16.67
N LEU A 237 -2.49 -3.62 -15.45
CA LEU A 237 -1.69 -3.77 -14.24
C LEU A 237 -0.88 -5.08 -14.26
N LEU A 238 -1.50 -6.20 -14.64
CA LEU A 238 -0.82 -7.50 -14.76
C LEU A 238 0.29 -7.44 -15.80
N THR A 239 0.02 -6.88 -16.98
CA THR A 239 1.02 -6.68 -18.03
C THR A 239 2.19 -5.83 -17.53
N THR A 240 1.91 -4.73 -16.84
CA THR A 240 2.96 -3.89 -16.24
C THR A 240 3.79 -4.67 -15.24
N ALA A 241 3.15 -5.39 -14.31
CA ALA A 241 3.84 -6.19 -13.30
C ALA A 241 4.75 -7.25 -13.94
N ILE A 242 4.28 -7.95 -14.98
CA ILE A 242 5.06 -8.94 -15.73
C ILE A 242 6.26 -8.30 -16.41
N ILE A 243 6.07 -7.15 -17.07
CA ILE A 243 7.16 -6.40 -17.72
C ILE A 243 8.20 -5.98 -16.69
N LEU A 244 7.79 -5.46 -15.53
CA LEU A 244 8.70 -5.05 -14.46
C LEU A 244 9.49 -6.24 -13.90
N VAL A 245 8.84 -7.37 -13.64
CA VAL A 245 9.53 -8.59 -13.18
C VAL A 245 10.55 -9.05 -14.23
N TRP A 246 10.18 -9.04 -15.51
CA TRP A 246 11.06 -9.45 -16.59
C TRP A 246 12.26 -8.50 -16.75
N GLN A 247 12.02 -7.18 -16.86
CA GLN A 247 13.07 -6.17 -17.05
C GLN A 247 14.05 -6.10 -15.87
N THR A 248 13.55 -6.34 -14.65
CA THR A 248 14.39 -6.35 -13.45
C THR A 248 14.99 -7.71 -13.14
N HIS A 249 14.80 -8.71 -14.00
CA HIS A 249 15.26 -10.09 -13.79
C HIS A 249 14.82 -10.66 -12.43
N GLY A 250 13.63 -10.25 -11.96
CA GLY A 250 13.06 -10.65 -10.68
C GLY A 250 13.60 -9.91 -9.44
N HIS A 251 14.48 -8.91 -9.62
CA HIS A 251 14.99 -8.11 -8.50
C HIS A 251 14.05 -6.98 -8.07
N LEU A 252 13.14 -6.53 -8.94
CA LEU A 252 12.23 -5.41 -8.67
C LEU A 252 12.95 -4.18 -8.09
N GLY A 253 14.20 -3.93 -8.47
CA GLY A 253 14.99 -2.80 -7.98
C GLY A 253 15.50 -2.91 -6.53
N TYR A 254 15.32 -4.05 -5.86
CA TYR A 254 15.82 -4.26 -4.50
C TYR A 254 17.30 -4.67 -4.50
N ASP A 255 18.13 -3.89 -3.81
CA ASP A 255 19.50 -4.26 -3.50
C ASP A 255 19.57 -4.89 -2.11
N HIS A 256 19.86 -6.19 -2.05
CA HIS A 256 19.88 -6.92 -0.78
C HIS A 256 21.11 -6.56 0.08
N LEU A 257 22.25 -6.27 -0.54
CA LEU A 257 23.51 -6.04 0.17
C LEU A 257 23.51 -4.67 0.84
N GLU A 258 23.07 -3.64 0.11
CA GLU A 258 22.90 -2.29 0.66
C GLU A 258 21.98 -2.29 1.89
N GLN A 259 20.93 -3.12 1.87
CA GLN A 259 19.99 -3.21 2.98
C GLN A 259 20.51 -3.98 4.19
N LEU A 260 21.30 -5.03 3.99
CA LEU A 260 21.95 -5.73 5.11
C LEU A 260 22.96 -4.81 5.81
N GLU A 261 23.76 -4.07 5.04
CA GLU A 261 24.73 -3.11 5.57
C GLU A 261 24.05 -1.97 6.36
N ALA A 262 22.91 -1.45 5.88
CA ALA A 262 22.13 -0.46 6.61
C ALA A 262 21.57 -0.99 7.95
N VAL A 263 21.09 -2.23 7.98
CA VAL A 263 20.59 -2.88 9.20
C VAL A 263 21.72 -3.14 10.20
N GLU A 264 22.88 -3.59 9.74
CA GLU A 264 24.04 -3.84 10.61
C GLU A 264 24.66 -2.53 11.14
N GLY A 265 24.79 -1.50 10.30
CA GLY A 265 25.30 -0.19 10.70
C GLY A 265 24.40 0.51 11.73
N SER A 266 23.08 0.42 11.58
CA SER A 266 22.13 0.95 12.56
C SER A 266 22.16 0.21 13.91
N HIS A 267 22.44 -1.10 13.90
CA HIS A 267 22.65 -1.88 15.11
C HIS A 267 23.93 -1.45 15.84
N GLN A 268 25.04 -1.22 15.12
CA GLN A 268 26.30 -0.76 15.73
C GLN A 268 26.18 0.64 16.35
N ALA A 269 25.52 1.59 15.67
CA ALA A 269 25.30 2.94 16.17
C ALA A 269 24.44 2.99 17.46
N ASN A 270 23.48 2.06 17.61
CA ASN A 270 22.66 1.95 18.83
C ASN A 270 23.33 1.17 19.96
N VAL A 271 24.42 0.43 19.70
CA VAL A 271 25.14 -0.38 20.71
C VAL A 271 26.33 0.37 21.30
N THR A 272 26.91 1.36 20.62
CA THR A 272 27.88 2.26 21.25
C THR A 272 27.17 3.18 22.24
N PRO A 273 27.31 2.97 23.57
CA PRO A 273 26.96 4.04 24.50
C PRO A 273 27.93 5.18 24.20
N HIS A 274 27.48 6.43 24.31
CA HIS A 274 28.40 7.55 24.46
C HIS A 274 29.35 7.25 25.62
N ARG A 275 30.53 6.72 25.30
CA ARG A 275 31.67 6.63 26.21
C ARG A 275 32.25 8.02 26.25
N ASP A 276 32.05 8.67 27.40
CA ASP A 276 32.84 9.75 27.98
C ASP A 276 33.37 10.81 27.00
N ALA A 277 32.69 11.95 26.96
CA ALA A 277 33.41 13.22 26.98
C ALA A 277 33.59 13.57 28.46
N GLY A 278 34.84 13.54 28.89
CA GLY A 278 35.25 13.53 30.28
C GLY A 278 34.79 14.73 31.10
N LYS A 279 34.69 14.47 32.40
CA LYS A 279 35.01 15.44 33.45
C LYS A 279 36.32 16.16 33.09
N ASP A 280 36.28 17.48 33.07
CA ASP A 280 37.11 18.38 33.89
C ASP A 280 36.53 19.80 33.81
#